data_AF-A0A944XRY9-F1
#
_entry.id   AF-A0A944XRY9-F1
#
_cell.length_a   1.000
_cell.length_b   1.000
_cell.length_c   1.000
_cell.angle_alpha   90.00
_cell.angle_beta   90.00
_cell.angle_gamma   90.00
#
_symmetry.space_group_name_H-M   'P 1'
#
loop_
_entity.id
_entity.type
_entity.pdbx_description
1 polymer ?
#
loop_
_entity_poly.entity_id
_entity_poly.type
_entity_poly.pdbx_seq_one_letter_code
_entity_poly.pdbx_strand_id
1 'polypeptide(L)'
;MIGIWLNDSTSQCIHPGWDVLTGFKNIMTSWQKIFTSAQDLEIKLSNIDVTASENLAWVTCQENLFSIASSGVQLSKVHSTNLFKKQNGAWKMILHHASPVSGLPAGEKVSEN
;
A
#
# COMPACT_ATOMS: atom_id res chain seq x y z
N MET A 1 5.98 7.99 6.17
CA MET A 1 6.46 7.85 4.76
C MET A 1 7.89 8.36 4.58
N ILE A 2 8.23 9.53 5.12
CA ILE A 2 9.63 9.97 5.22
C ILE A 2 10.44 8.92 5.99
N GLY A 3 11.65 8.62 5.50
CA GLY A 3 12.54 7.61 6.09
C GLY A 3 12.33 6.18 5.57
N ILE A 4 11.18 5.86 4.96
CA ILE A 4 10.89 4.55 4.37
C ILE A 4 11.23 4.53 2.88
N TRP A 5 10.76 5.53 2.15
CA TRP A 5 11.00 5.66 0.72
C TRP A 5 12.42 6.11 0.42
N LEU A 6 12.98 5.61 -0.67
CA LEU A 6 14.19 6.16 -1.27
C LEU A 6 13.86 7.54 -1.84
N ASN A 7 14.61 8.56 -1.40
CA ASN A 7 14.50 9.92 -1.94
C ASN A 7 15.22 10.01 -3.28
N ASP A 8 14.61 9.43 -4.31
CA ASP A 8 15.15 9.30 -5.66
C ASP A 8 14.08 9.64 -6.70
N SER A 9 14.53 10.10 -7.87
CA SER A 9 13.65 10.51 -8.98
C SER A 9 13.01 9.33 -9.70
N THR A 10 13.56 8.12 -9.57
CA THR A 10 13.05 6.90 -10.19
C THR A 10 12.14 6.08 -9.28
N SER A 11 11.97 6.46 -8.01
CA SER A 11 11.00 5.80 -7.13
C SER A 11 9.59 5.96 -7.69
N GLN A 12 8.76 4.91 -7.60
CA GLN A 12 7.41 4.91 -8.17
C GLN A 12 6.35 4.44 -7.17
N CYS A 13 5.16 5.01 -7.28
CA CYS A 13 4.00 4.61 -6.48
C CYS A 13 2.77 4.52 -7.38
N ILE A 14 2.06 3.40 -7.32
CA ILE A 14 0.78 3.19 -7.98
C ILE A 14 -0.21 2.78 -6.90
N HIS A 15 -1.08 3.72 -6.53
CA HIS A 15 -2.22 3.44 -5.66
C HIS A 15 -3.32 2.72 -6.45
N PRO A 16 -4.23 1.97 -5.79
CA PRO A 16 -5.31 1.30 -6.49
C PRO A 16 -6.14 2.28 -7.34
N GLY A 17 -6.15 2.07 -8.66
CA GLY A 17 -6.91 2.88 -9.61
C GLY A 17 -6.31 4.26 -9.95
N TRP A 18 -5.09 4.57 -9.50
CA TRP A 18 -4.41 5.82 -9.82
C TRP A 18 -3.38 5.63 -10.95
N ASP A 19 -3.04 6.73 -11.62
CA ASP A 19 -1.89 6.78 -12.54
C ASP A 19 -0.55 6.58 -11.81
N VAL A 20 0.49 6.25 -12.57
CA VAL A 20 1.85 6.08 -12.06
C VAL A 20 2.41 7.40 -11.53
N LEU A 21 2.76 7.42 -10.24
CA LEU A 21 3.46 8.54 -9.61
C LEU A 21 4.96 8.26 -9.62
N THR A 22 5.74 9.16 -10.19
CA THR A 22 7.22 9.04 -10.25
C THR A 22 7.88 10.15 -9.43
N GLY A 23 8.92 9.79 -8.69
CA GLY A 23 9.75 10.68 -7.88
C GLY A 23 9.21 10.94 -6.48
N PHE A 24 10.13 11.02 -5.50
CA PHE A 24 9.82 11.13 -4.07
C PHE A 24 8.77 12.20 -3.70
N LYS A 25 8.87 13.41 -4.29
CA LYS A 25 7.94 14.52 -3.99
C LYS A 25 6.49 14.15 -4.32
N ASN A 26 6.24 13.62 -5.51
CA ASN A 26 4.89 13.23 -5.95
C ASN A 26 4.33 12.11 -5.07
N ILE A 27 5.18 11.14 -4.72
CA ILE A 27 4.83 10.04 -3.82
C ILE A 27 4.43 10.58 -2.44
N MET A 28 5.23 11.46 -1.85
CA MET A 28 4.91 12.05 -0.54
C MET A 28 3.61 12.86 -0.57
N THR A 29 3.39 13.67 -1.62
CA THR A 29 2.14 14.42 -1.79
C THR A 29 0.93 13.49 -1.92
N SER A 30 1.05 12.35 -2.61
CA SER A 30 -0.04 11.38 -2.72
C SER A 30 -0.40 10.73 -1.38
N TRP A 31 0.60 10.32 -0.60
CA TRP A 31 0.37 9.77 0.74
C TRP A 31 -0.22 10.80 1.68
N GLN A 32 0.21 12.05 1.61
CA GLN A 32 -0.39 13.14 2.37
C GLN A 32 -1.89 13.26 2.06
N LYS A 33 -2.28 13.27 0.78
CA LYS A 33 -3.69 13.30 0.37
C LYS A 33 -4.48 12.13 0.95
N ILE A 34 -3.96 10.91 0.82
CA ILE A 34 -4.61 9.69 1.35
C ILE A 34 -4.81 9.82 2.87
N PHE A 35 -3.78 10.17 3.62
CA PHE A 35 -3.88 10.24 5.09
C PHE A 35 -4.71 11.43 5.59
N THR A 36 -4.82 12.51 4.82
CA THR A 36 -5.75 13.60 5.17
C THR A 36 -7.21 13.25 4.92
N SER A 37 -7.48 12.28 4.04
CA SER A 37 -8.84 11.84 3.68
C SER A 37 -9.28 10.56 4.36
N ALA A 38 -8.34 9.74 4.84
CA ALA A 38 -8.61 8.47 5.50
C ALA A 38 -8.96 8.69 6.98
N GLN A 39 -10.24 8.89 7.26
CA GLN A 39 -10.77 8.81 8.62
C GLN A 39 -11.14 7.35 8.92
N ASP A 40 -10.67 6.82 10.05
CA ASP A 40 -11.00 5.48 10.56
C ASP A 40 -10.67 4.30 9.61
N LEU A 41 -9.49 4.34 8.99
CA LEU A 41 -8.95 3.25 8.17
C LEU A 41 -8.05 2.32 9.00
N GLU A 42 -8.44 1.05 9.13
CA GLU A 42 -7.58 -0.01 9.66
C GLU A 42 -7.10 -0.91 8.50
N ILE A 43 -5.80 -1.26 8.50
CA ILE A 43 -5.21 -2.14 7.48
C ILE A 43 -4.68 -3.39 8.15
N LYS A 44 -5.16 -4.56 7.71
CA LYS A 44 -4.62 -5.87 8.11
C LYS A 44 -3.97 -6.58 6.93
N LEU A 45 -2.73 -7.01 7.11
CA LEU A 45 -2.00 -7.74 6.08
C LEU A 45 -2.31 -9.23 6.13
N SER A 46 -2.36 -9.86 4.96
CA SER A 46 -2.50 -11.30 4.76
C SER A 46 -1.70 -11.72 3.53
N ASN A 47 -1.49 -13.03 3.33
CA ASN A 47 -0.79 -13.59 2.17
C ASN A 47 0.56 -12.89 1.91
N ILE A 48 1.34 -12.71 2.97
CA ILE A 48 2.63 -12.02 2.92
C ILE A 48 3.68 -13.00 2.42
N ASP A 49 4.36 -12.64 1.34
CA ASP A 49 5.56 -13.32 0.86
C ASP A 49 6.70 -12.31 0.77
N VAL A 50 7.90 -12.74 1.13
CA VAL A 50 9.11 -11.92 1.12
C VAL A 50 10.18 -12.67 0.35
N THR A 51 10.66 -12.04 -0.72
CA THR A 51 11.82 -12.52 -1.46
C THR A 51 12.91 -11.46 -1.44
N ALA A 52 14.16 -11.87 -1.25
CA ALA A 52 15.32 -11.00 -1.26
C ALA A 52 16.45 -11.60 -2.10
N SER A 53 17.12 -10.74 -2.87
CA SER A 53 18.31 -11.08 -3.65
C SER A 53 19.27 -9.90 -3.61
N GLU A 54 20.47 -10.14 -3.06
CA GLU A 54 21.52 -9.13 -2.90
C GLU A 54 21.04 -7.84 -2.21
N ASN A 55 20.88 -6.76 -2.99
CA ASN A 55 20.50 -5.43 -2.56
C ASN A 55 19.07 -5.07 -2.98
N LEU A 56 18.29 -6.05 -3.44
CA LEU A 56 16.88 -5.92 -3.81
C LEU A 56 16.04 -6.89 -2.99
N ALA A 57 14.87 -6.43 -2.56
CA ALA A 57 13.86 -7.27 -1.94
C ALA A 57 12.49 -6.85 -2.43
N TRP A 58 11.55 -7.78 -2.49
CA TRP A 58 10.15 -7.45 -2.69
C TRP A 58 9.29 -8.19 -1.69
N VAL A 59 8.25 -7.48 -1.25
CA VAL A 59 7.21 -8.01 -0.38
C VAL A 59 5.91 -7.95 -1.16
N THR A 60 5.30 -9.10 -1.41
CA THR A 60 3.92 -9.15 -1.89
C THR A 60 3.00 -9.40 -0.72
N CYS A 61 1.88 -8.69 -0.64
CA CYS A 61 0.87 -8.95 0.37
C CYS A 61 -0.52 -8.58 -0.12
N GLN A 62 -1.53 -9.10 0.56
CA GLN A 62 -2.89 -8.62 0.51
C GLN A 62 -3.14 -7.66 1.66
N GLU A 63 -3.53 -6.43 1.33
CA GLU A 63 -3.97 -5.39 2.26
C GLU A 63 -5.50 -5.46 2.38
N ASN A 64 -5.98 -5.81 3.57
CA ASN A 64 -7.40 -5.79 3.91
C ASN A 64 -7.69 -4.46 4.60
N LEU A 65 -8.41 -3.58 3.89
CA LEU A 65 -8.74 -2.23 4.32
C LEU A 65 -10.14 -2.24 4.93
N PHE A 66 -10.21 -1.95 6.23
CA PHE A 66 -11.45 -1.80 6.98
C PHE A 66 -11.71 -0.32 7.20
N SER A 67 -12.88 0.15 6.79
CA SER A 67 -13.31 1.54 7.00
C SER A 67 -14.68 1.58 7.64
N ILE A 68 -14.90 2.52 8.56
CA ILE A 68 -16.20 2.74 9.17
C ILE A 68 -17.03 3.66 8.27
N ALA A 69 -18.19 3.18 7.82
CA ALA A 69 -19.18 3.98 7.10
C ALA A 69 -20.49 4.05 7.91
N SER A 70 -21.39 4.96 7.52
CA SER A 70 -22.74 5.04 8.12
C SER A 70 -23.54 3.73 7.99
N SER A 71 -23.19 2.88 7.02
CA SER A 71 -23.79 1.57 6.80
C SER A 71 -23.14 0.42 7.59
N GLY A 72 -22.14 0.70 8.42
CA GLY A 72 -21.31 -0.27 9.14
C GLY A 72 -19.88 -0.36 8.59
N VAL A 73 -19.16 -1.42 8.97
CA VAL A 73 -17.78 -1.66 8.53
C VAL A 73 -17.77 -2.12 7.07
N GLN A 74 -16.99 -1.44 6.23
CA GLN A 74 -16.71 -1.84 4.85
C GLN A 74 -15.33 -2.48 4.76
N LEU A 75 -15.24 -3.59 4.02
CA LEU A 75 -13.99 -4.28 3.70
C LEU A 75 -13.67 -4.12 2.21
N SER A 76 -12.48 -3.60 1.92
CA SER A 76 -11.87 -3.64 0.59
C SER A 76 -10.57 -4.43 0.63
N LYS A 77 -10.22 -5.14 -0.45
CA LYS A 77 -8.94 -5.86 -0.55
C LYS A 77 -8.12 -5.36 -1.73
N VAL A 78 -6.83 -5.24 -1.47
CA VAL A 78 -5.83 -4.78 -2.42
C VAL A 78 -4.68 -5.79 -2.40
N HIS A 79 -4.11 -6.08 -3.57
CA HIS A 79 -2.82 -6.77 -3.67
C HIS A 79 -1.73 -5.75 -3.94
N SER A 80 -0.68 -5.78 -3.12
CA SER A 80 0.47 -4.92 -3.31
C SER A 80 1.76 -5.69 -3.51
N THR A 81 2.63 -5.11 -4.33
CA THR A 81 4.03 -5.48 -4.48
C THR A 81 4.89 -4.29 -4.07
N ASN A 82 5.70 -4.48 -3.04
CA ASN A 82 6.55 -3.45 -2.45
C ASN A 82 8.01 -3.80 -2.71
N LEU A 83 8.72 -3.06 -3.56
CA LEU A 83 10.15 -3.29 -3.80
C LEU A 83 10.98 -2.38 -2.92
N PHE A 84 12.05 -2.96 -2.40
CA PHE A 84 13.03 -2.30 -1.56
C PHE A 84 14.41 -2.46 -2.18
N LYS A 85 15.20 -1.39 -2.10
CA LYS A 85 16.62 -1.38 -2.42
C LYS A 85 17.42 -1.12 -1.14
N LYS A 86 18.49 -1.86 -0.94
CA LYS A 86 19.45 -1.61 0.15
C LYS A 86 20.36 -0.45 -0.25
N GLN A 87 20.33 0.64 0.50
CA GLN A 87 21.20 1.81 0.32
C GLN A 87 21.83 2.17 1.66
N ASN A 88 23.16 2.26 1.69
CA ASN A 88 23.94 2.61 2.89
C ASN A 88 23.57 1.75 4.11
N GLY A 89 23.36 0.44 3.90
CA GLY A 89 22.98 -0.50 4.95
C GLY A 89 21.50 -0.53 5.32
N ALA A 90 20.68 0.41 4.82
CA ALA A 90 19.25 0.48 5.12
C ALA A 90 18.39 0.07 3.91
N TRP A 91 17.30 -0.65 4.15
CA TRP A 91 16.29 -0.92 3.12
C TRP A 91 15.41 0.31 2.90
N LYS A 92 15.26 0.70 1.65
CA LYS A 92 14.43 1.82 1.22
C LYS A 92 13.46 1.36 0.16
N MET A 93 12.19 1.71 0.31
CA MET A 93 11.16 1.40 -0.68
C MET A 93 11.42 2.21 -1.96
N ILE A 94 11.42 1.53 -3.10
CA ILE A 94 11.59 2.11 -4.44
C ILE A 94 10.33 1.96 -5.30
N LEU A 95 9.48 0.98 -4.98
CA LEU A 95 8.19 0.79 -5.63
C LEU A 95 7.15 0.36 -4.60
N HIS A 96 5.97 0.97 -4.66
CA HIS A 96 4.72 0.43 -4.14
C HIS A 96 3.76 0.36 -5.31
N HIS A 97 3.33 -0.83 -5.69
CA HIS A 97 2.27 -1.01 -6.68
C HIS A 97 1.15 -1.81 -6.03
N ALA A 98 -0.01 -1.18 -5.93
CA ALA A 98 -1.21 -1.75 -5.36
C ALA A 98 -2.33 -1.79 -6.40
N SER A 99 -3.06 -2.90 -6.44
CA SER A 99 -4.19 -3.12 -7.36
C SER A 99 -5.40 -3.70 -6.62
N PRO A 100 -6.63 -3.34 -7.02
CA PRO A 100 -7.83 -3.90 -6.38
C PRO A 100 -7.96 -5.39 -6.70
N VAL A 101 -8.39 -6.18 -5.71
CA VAL A 101 -8.74 -7.59 -5.92
C VAL A 101 -10.16 -7.66 -6.48
N SER A 102 -10.31 -8.22 -7.68
CA SER A 102 -11.63 -8.44 -8.28
C SER A 102 -12.32 -9.68 -7.69
N GLY A 103 -13.65 -9.63 -7.55
CA GLY A 103 -14.47 -10.80 -7.21
C GLY A 103 -14.90 -10.95 -5.75
N LEU A 104 -14.63 -9.98 -4.87
CA LEU A 104 -15.30 -9.93 -3.55
C LEU A 104 -16.69 -9.33 -3.72
N PRO A 105 -17.74 -9.88 -3.08
CA PRO A 105 -19.02 -9.19 -2.98
C PRO A 105 -18.78 -7.81 -2.36
N ALA A 106 -19.37 -6.77 -2.96
CA ALA A 106 -19.39 -5.46 -2.34
C ALA A 106 -20.13 -5.56 -0.98
N GLY A 107 -19.37 -5.56 0.11
CA GLY A 107 -19.89 -5.57 1.47
C GLY A 107 -20.16 -6.97 2.03
N GLU A 108 -19.12 -7.66 2.49
CA GLU A 108 -19.30 -8.64 3.56
C GLU A 108 -19.51 -7.85 4.86
N LYS A 109 -20.78 -7.74 5.30
CA LYS A 109 -21.08 -7.24 6.64
C LYS A 109 -20.45 -8.22 7.63
N VAL A 110 -19.45 -7.77 8.38
CA VAL A 110 -18.98 -8.53 9.55
C VAL A 110 -20.16 -8.52 10.54
N SER A 111 -20.82 -9.66 10.71
CA SER A 111 -21.90 -9.82 11.67
C SER A 111 -21.33 -9.70 13.08
N GLU A 112 -21.87 -8.77 13.87
CA GLU A 112 -21.67 -8.75 15.32
C GLU A 112 -22.28 -10.03 15.90
N ASN A 113 -21.45 -10.83 16.58
CA ASN A 113 -21.90 -11.86 17.51
C ASN A 113 -22.04 -11.25 18.90
#